data_AF-A0A1H9E293-F1
#
_entry.id   AF-A0A1H9E293-F1
#
_cell.length_a   1.000
_cell.length_b   1.000
_cell.length_c   1.000
_cell.angle_alpha   90.00
_cell.angle_beta   90.00
_cell.angle_gamma   90.00
#
_symmetry.space_group_name_H-M   'P 1'
#
loop_
_entity.id
_entity.type
_entity.pdbx_description
1 polymer ?
#
loop_
_entity_poly.entity_id
_entity_poly.type
_entity_poly.pdbx_seq_one_letter_code
_entity_poly.pdbx_strand_id
1 'polypeptide(L)' 'MRITEIQQNLARGKPLPPGIAKTLDARLLDQLPHSDGYEWMQAGVDLILVTVAPGEIHELLKGAFD' A
#
# COMPACT_ATOMS: atom_id res chain seq x y z
N MET A 1 -5.47 -14.54 -14.15
CA MET A 1 -5.87 -13.97 -12.86
C MET A 1 -6.23 -12.51 -13.07
N ARG A 2 -7.41 -12.03 -12.63
CA ARG A 2 -7.80 -10.62 -12.82
C ARG A 2 -7.14 -9.78 -11.72
N ILE A 3 -6.63 -8.58 -12.06
CA ILE A 3 -5.98 -7.65 -11.12
C ILE A 3 -6.90 -7.35 -9.92
N THR A 4 -8.22 -7.33 -10.14
CA THR A 4 -9.24 -7.14 -9.11
C THR A 4 -9.22 -8.21 -8.01
N GLU A 5 -8.93 -9.47 -8.34
CA GLU A 5 -8.82 -10.56 -7.35
C GLU A 5 -7.54 -10.44 -6.50
N ILE A 6 -6.46 -9.89 -7.07
CA ILE A 6 -5.20 -9.69 -6.34
C ILE A 6 -5.39 -8.64 -5.23
N GLN A 7 -6.13 -7.57 -5.52
CA GLN A 7 -6.43 -6.52 -4.53
C GLN A 7 -7.28 -7.03 -3.36
N GLN A 8 -8.22 -7.95 -3.61
CA GLN A 8 -9.03 -8.56 -2.55
C GLN A 8 -8.22 -9.42 -1.58
N ASN A 9 -7.01 -9.84 -1.96
CA ASN A 9 -6.13 -10.67 -1.14
C ASN A 9 -5.11 -9.87 -0.30
N LEU A 10 -5.18 -8.54 -0.33
CA LEU A 10 -4.35 -7.67 0.50
C LEU A 10 -4.64 -7.92 1.99
N ALA A 11 -3.58 -8.19 2.75
CA ALA A 11 -3.64 -8.37 4.19
C ALA A 11 -2.31 -7.97 4.83
N ARG A 12 -2.38 -7.48 6.07
CA ARG A 12 -1.18 -7.19 6.89
C ARG A 12 -0.34 -8.46 7.08
N GLY A 13 0.98 -8.30 7.14
CA GLY A 13 1.93 -9.40 7.29
C GLY A 13 2.16 -10.23 6.02
N LYS A 14 1.53 -9.86 4.89
CA LYS A 14 1.77 -10.51 3.59
C LYS A 14 2.67 -9.64 2.71
N PRO A 15 3.48 -10.25 1.83
CA PRO A 15 4.19 -9.50 0.81
C PRO A 15 3.19 -8.81 -0.11
N LEU A 16 3.51 -7.57 -0.48
CA LEU A 16 2.74 -6.82 -1.47
C LEU A 16 2.85 -7.51 -2.84
N PRO A 17 1.72 -7.90 -3.47
CA PRO A 17 1.75 -8.42 -4.83
C PRO A 17 2.35 -7.42 -5.82
N PRO A 18 3.15 -7.88 -6.79
CA PRO A 18 3.75 -6.99 -7.78
C PRO A 18 2.66 -6.38 -8.69
N GLY A 19 2.83 -5.10 -9.04
CA GLY A 19 2.03 -4.42 -10.06
C GLY A 19 0.64 -3.94 -9.64
N ILE A 20 0.27 -4.04 -8.36
CA ILE A 20 -1.02 -3.51 -7.86
C ILE A 20 -0.90 -2.20 -7.09
N ALA A 21 0.25 -1.94 -6.45
CA ALA A 21 0.49 -0.72 -5.72
C ALA A 21 1.20 0.33 -6.57
N LYS A 22 0.91 1.59 -6.28
CA LYS A 22 1.55 2.76 -6.88
C LYS A 22 2.07 3.67 -5.77
N THR A 23 3.20 4.30 -6.02
CA THR A 23 3.71 5.36 -5.15
C THR A 23 2.70 6.50 -5.08
N LEU A 24 2.51 7.06 -3.90
CA LEU A 24 1.65 8.23 -3.73
C LEU A 24 2.30 9.49 -4.29
N ASP A 25 1.47 10.45 -4.70
CA ASP A 25 1.93 11.79 -5.03
C ASP A 25 2.56 12.49 -3.82
N ALA A 26 3.60 13.30 -4.06
CA ALA A 26 4.34 13.99 -3.00
C ALA A 26 3.44 14.84 -2.07
N ARG A 27 2.39 15.45 -2.62
CA ARG A 27 1.43 16.26 -1.84
C ARG A 27 0.63 15.45 -0.83
N LEU A 28 0.36 14.18 -1.14
CA LEU A 28 -0.34 13.29 -0.23
C LEU A 28 0.64 12.68 0.78
N LEU A 29 1.86 12.32 0.34
CA LEU A 29 2.92 11.86 1.22
C LEU A 29 3.25 12.88 2.32
N ASP A 30 3.27 14.18 1.99
CA ASP A 30 3.53 15.26 2.95
C ASP A 30 2.47 15.36 4.07
N GLN A 31 1.27 14.83 3.83
CA GLN A 31 0.19 14.80 4.82
C GLN A 31 0.18 13.54 5.68
N LEU A 32 1.00 12.54 5.35
CA LEU A 32 1.06 11.27 6.06
C LEU A 32 2.19 11.30 7.10
N PRO A 33 2.04 10.53 8.20
CA PRO A 33 3.12 10.37 9.16
C PRO A 33 4.38 9.79 8.49
N HIS A 34 5.53 10.44 8.73
CA HIS A 34 6.82 9.89 8.34
C HIS A 34 7.07 8.58 9.10
N SER A 35 7.45 7.54 8.37
CA SER A 35 7.67 6.20 8.91
C SER A 35 9.00 5.66 8.39
N ASP A 36 10.03 5.67 9.23
CA ASP A 36 11.37 5.23 8.84
C ASP A 36 11.40 3.74 8.51
N GLY A 37 11.96 3.40 7.34
CA GLY A 37 12.01 2.01 6.85
C GLY A 37 10.72 1.50 6.21
N TYR A 38 9.72 2.38 6.06
CA TYR A 38 8.44 2.08 5.41
C TYR A 38 8.11 3.09 4.31
N GLU A 39 7.25 2.68 3.39
CA GLU A 39 6.75 3.49 2.28
C GLU A 39 5.22 3.41 2.21
N TRP A 40 4.60 4.58 2.12
CA TRP A 40 3.18 4.70 1.85
C TRP A 40 2.91 4.51 0.35
N MET A 41 1.95 3.63 0.02
CA MET A 41 1.55 3.33 -1.36
C MET A 41 0.03 3.23 -1.47
N GLN A 42 -0.50 3.42 -2.67
CA GLN A 42 -1.92 3.22 -2.99
C GLN A 42 -2.12 1.91 -3.76
N ALA A 43 -3.08 1.10 -3.33
CA ALA A 43 -3.52 -0.10 -4.04
C ALA A 43 -5.04 0.01 -4.32
N GLY A 44 -5.40 0.39 -5.55
CA GLY A 44 -6.79 0.73 -5.87
C GLY A 44 -7.29 1.92 -5.06
N VAL A 45 -8.30 1.69 -4.22
CA VAL A 45 -8.86 2.70 -3.29
C VAL A 45 -8.30 2.57 -1.87
N ASP A 46 -7.39 1.61 -1.65
CA ASP A 46 -6.79 1.35 -0.35
C ASP A 46 -5.45 2.08 -0.22
N LEU A 47 -5.13 2.51 0.99
CA LEU A 47 -3.83 3.06 1.38
C LEU A 47 -3.08 1.99 2.18
N ILE A 48 -1.83 1.73 1.83
CA ILE A 48 -1.00 0.70 2.46
C ILE A 48 0.35 1.29 2.91
N LEU A 49 0.85 0.79 4.03
CA LEU A 49 2.22 1.04 4.50
C LEU A 49 3.03 -0.23 4.32
N VAL A 50 4.16 -0.16 3.63
CA VAL A 50 4.95 -1.32 3.21
C VAL A 50 6.39 -1.17 3.68
N THR A 51 7.06 -2.24 4.10
CA THR A 51 8.50 -2.18 4.41
C THR A 51 9.33 -1.97 3.14
N VAL A 52 10.34 -1.09 3.18
CA VAL A 52 11.23 -0.80 2.02
C VAL A 52 11.91 -2.08 1.48
N ALA A 53 12.21 -3.02 2.39
CA ALA A 53 12.57 -4.39 2.07
C ALA A 53 12.17 -5.29 3.24
N PRO A 54 11.49 -6.44 3.02
CA PRO A 54 11.24 -7.12 1.75
C PRO A 54 9.95 -6.73 1.00
N GLY A 55 9.23 -5.67 1.38
CA GLY A 55 7.98 -5.30 0.73
C GLY A 55 6.74 -5.91 1.41
N GLU A 56 6.76 -6.07 2.72
CA GLU A 56 5.64 -6.61 3.51
C GLU A 56 4.66 -5.50 3.90
N ILE A 57 3.36 -5.79 3.80
CA ILE A 57 2.29 -4.89 4.20
C ILE A 57 2.26 -4.78 5.72
N HIS A 58 2.71 -3.64 6.25
CA HIS A 58 2.66 -3.33 7.67
C HIS A 58 1.27 -2.85 8.08
N GLU A 59 0.67 -1.97 7.28
CA GLU A 59 -0.67 -1.40 7.51
C GLU A 59 -1.49 -1.38 6.23
N LEU A 60 -2.80 -1.54 6.38
CA LEU A 60 -3.79 -1.54 5.31
C LEU A 60 -5.02 -0.76 5.77
N LEU A 61 -5.22 0.41 5.18
CA LEU A 61 -6.40 1.25 5.35
C LEU A 61 -7.29 1.08 4.13
N LYS A 62 -8.42 0.40 4.33
CA LYS A 62 -9.36 0.10 3.24
C LYS A 62 -10.22 1.32 2.91
N GLY A 63 -10.42 1.58 1.61
CA GLY A 63 -11.30 2.67 1.13
C GLY A 63 -10.82 4.06 1.54
N ALA A 64 -9.52 4.27 1.73
CA ALA A 64 -8.95 5.57 2.09
C ALA A 64 -9.13 6.63 0.99
N PHE A 65 -9.41 6.20 -0.25
CA PHE A 65 -9.61 7.05 -1.42
C PHE A 65 -10.99 6.89 -2.07
N ASP A 66 -11.96 6.29 -1.37
CA ASP A 66 -13.36 6.27 -1.82
C ASP A 66 -14.02 7.64 -1.67
#